data_AF-A0A8S3BXH3-F1
#
_entry.id   AF-A0A8S3BXH3-F1
#
_cell.length_a   1.000
_cell.length_b   1.000
_cell.length_c   1.000
_cell.angle_alpha   90.00
_cell.angle_beta   90.00
_cell.angle_gamma   90.00
#
_symmetry.space_group_name_H-M   'P 1'
#
loop_
_entity.id
_entity.type
_entity.pdbx_description
1 polymer ?
#
loop_
_entity_poly.entity_id
_entity_poly.type
_entity_poly.pdbx_seq_one_letter_code
_entity_poly.pdbx_strand_id
1 'polypeptide(L)' 'LISLRELNLTNNSIRNLPYEIGKLFRLQSLGLMGNPLPSEIFTIYIESNGLQKLLTYFL' A
#
# COMPACT_ATOMS: atom_id res chain seq x y z
N LEU A 1 11.16 17.58 5.30
CA LEU A 1 10.10 16.55 5.45
C LEU A 1 9.45 16.33 4.09
N ILE A 2 9.88 15.30 3.37
CA ILE A 2 9.31 14.95 2.06
C ILE A 2 8.02 14.17 2.35
N SER A 3 6.89 14.68 1.87
CA SER A 3 5.59 14.04 2.02
C SER A 3 5.22 13.37 0.71
N LEU A 4 5.39 12.06 0.66
CA LEU A 4 5.10 11.26 -0.51
C LEU A 4 3.58 11.20 -0.70
N ARG A 5 3.09 11.64 -1.86
CA ARG A 5 1.66 11.67 -2.21
C ARG A 5 1.27 10.50 -3.11
N GLU A 6 2.17 10.08 -3.99
CA GLU A 6 1.89 9.03 -4.96
C GLU A 6 3.08 8.04 -4.99
N LEU A 7 2.78 6.76 -4.85
CA LEU A 7 3.76 5.67 -4.87
C LEU A 7 3.28 4.60 -5.83
N ASN A 8 3.91 4.50 -7.00
CA ASN A 8 3.57 3.47 -7.97
C ASN A 8 4.55 2.30 -7.87
N LEU A 9 4.06 1.13 -7.44
CA LEU A 9 4.81 -0.12 -7.36
C LEU A 9 4.15 -1.20 -8.25
N THR A 10 3.33 -0.81 -9.23
CA THR A 10 2.64 -1.76 -10.11
C THR A 10 3.61 -2.66 -10.87
N ASN A 11 3.21 -3.90 -11.14
CA ASN A 11 3.97 -4.92 -11.88
C ASN A 11 5.38 -5.19 -11.34
N ASN A 12 5.52 -5.24 -10.02
CA ASN A 12 6.75 -5.69 -9.38
C ASN A 12 6.59 -7.11 -8.80
N SER A 13 7.67 -7.65 -8.24
CA SER A 13 7.66 -8.95 -7.56
C SER A 13 7.60 -8.80 -6.04
N ILE A 14 6.86 -7.80 -5.55
CA ILE A 14 6.76 -7.52 -4.11
C ILE A 14 5.87 -8.57 -3.46
N ARG A 15 6.46 -9.32 -2.53
CA ARG A 15 5.75 -10.35 -1.76
C ARG A 15 5.29 -9.87 -0.41
N ASN A 16 5.98 -8.88 0.17
CA ASN A 16 5.68 -8.32 1.48
C ASN A 16 5.87 -6.80 1.41
N LEU A 17 4.99 -6.06 2.10
CA LEU A 17 5.15 -4.63 2.31
C LEU A 17 5.80 -4.40 3.69
N PRO A 18 6.77 -3.49 3.80
CA PRO A 18 7.40 -3.16 5.07
C PRO A 18 6.46 -2.32 5.96
N TYR A 19 6.55 -2.45 7.29
CA TYR A 19 5.72 -1.69 8.25
C TYR A 19 5.86 -0.17 8.09
N GLU A 20 6.99 0.28 7.56
CA GLU A 20 7.26 1.67 7.23
C GLU A 20 6.25 2.27 6.23
N ILE A 21 5.54 1.44 5.45
CA ILE A 21 4.46 1.90 4.57
C ILE A 21 3.37 2.62 5.39
N GLY A 22 3.10 2.18 6.63
CA GLY A 22 2.13 2.82 7.53
C GLY A 22 2.50 4.26 7.94
N LYS A 23 3.78 4.63 7.84
CA LYS A 23 4.26 6.01 8.09
C LYS A 23 3.94 6.96 6.94
N LEU A 24 3.49 6.47 5.79
CA LEU A 24 3.13 7.29 4.63
C LEU A 24 1.70 7.85 4.76
N PHE A 25 1.39 8.52 5.87
CA PHE A 25 0.04 9.06 6.17
C PHE A 25 -0.45 10.14 5.19
N ARG A 26 0.46 10.72 4.39
CA ARG A 26 0.14 11.70 3.33
C ARG A 26 -0.03 11.07 1.95
N LEU A 27 0.10 9.76 1.83
CA LEU A 27 -0.06 9.05 0.57
C LEU A 27 -1.53 9.06 0.14
N GLN A 28 -1.76 9.51 -1.08
CA GLN A 28 -3.07 9.63 -1.73
C GLN A 28 -3.27 8.55 -2.78
N SER A 29 -2.18 8.08 -3.40
CA SER A 29 -2.21 7.00 -4.39
C SER A 29 -1.09 6.01 -4.12
N LEU A 30 -1.45 4.73 -4.12
CA LEU A 30 -0.52 3.61 -4.02
C LEU A 30 -0.88 2.63 -5.12
N GLY A 31 0.06 2.27 -5.99
CA GLY A 31 -0.16 1.27 -7.03
C GLY A 31 0.48 -0.06 -6.65
N LEU A 32 -0.32 -1.10 -6.36
CA LEU A 32 0.18 -2.43 -6.00
C LEU A 32 -0.25 -3.54 -6.98
N MET A 33 -1.03 -3.21 -7.99
CA MET A 33 -1.51 -4.20 -8.97
C MET A 33 -0.34 -4.90 -9.67
N GLY A 34 -0.50 -6.20 -9.95
CA GLY A 34 0.54 -7.00 -10.59
C GLY A 34 1.68 -7.44 -9.67
N ASN A 35 1.55 -7.27 -8.35
CA ASN A 35 2.46 -7.85 -7.36
C ASN A 35 1.90 -9.16 -6.78
N PRO A 36 2.77 -10.15 -6.48
CA PRO A 36 2.39 -11.38 -5.78
C PRO A 36 2.22 -11.15 -4.26
N LEU A 37 1.37 -10.19 -3.90
CA LEU A 37 1.05 -9.87 -2.50
C LEU A 37 0.13 -10.93 -1.89
N PRO A 38 0.14 -11.10 -0.55
CA PRO A 38 -0.77 -11.99 0.14
C PRO A 38 -2.22 -11.57 -0.15
N SER A 39 -3.12 -12.55 -0.29
CA SER A 39 -4.53 -12.30 -0.59
C SER A 39 -5.18 -11.37 0.42
N GLU A 40 -4.77 -11.41 1.70
CA GLU A 40 -5.24 -10.51 2.75
C GLU A 40 -4.92 -9.03 2.43
N ILE A 41 -3.68 -8.73 2.09
CA ILE A 41 -3.22 -7.38 1.71
C ILE A 41 -3.92 -6.89 0.45
N PHE A 42 -4.05 -7.77 -0.54
CA PHE A 42 -4.76 -7.44 -1.77
C PHE A 42 -6.24 -7.13 -1.49
N THR A 43 -6.88 -7.93 -0.62
CA THR A 43 -8.28 -7.73 -0.22
C THR A 43 -8.48 -6.39 0.47
N ILE A 44 -7.63 -6.05 1.45
CA ILE A 44 -7.69 -4.75 2.14
C ILE A 44 -7.51 -3.60 1.15
N TYR A 45 -6.58 -3.73 0.21
CA TYR A 45 -6.26 -2.67 -0.75
C TYR A 45 -7.40 -2.39 -1.74
N ILE A 46 -8.17 -3.40 -2.17
CA ILE A 46 -9.28 -3.22 -3.12
C ILE A 46 -10.60 -2.77 -2.47
N GLU A 47 -10.69 -2.78 -1.15
CA GLU A 47 -11.87 -2.29 -0.43
C GLU A 47 -12.09 -0.77 -0.57
N SER A 48 -13.28 -0.31 -0.21
CA SER A 48 -13.56 1.12 -0.04
C SER A 48 -12.64 1.72 1.04
N ASN A 49 -11.96 2.82 0.69
CA ASN A 49 -10.85 3.40 1.44
C ASN A 49 -9.70 2.41 1.73
N GLY A 50 -9.50 1.44 0.84
CA GLY A 50 -8.53 0.36 1.01
C GLY A 50 -7.10 0.83 1.22
N LEU A 51 -6.69 1.94 0.58
CA LEU A 51 -5.41 2.58 0.86
C LEU A 51 -5.26 2.97 2.34
N GLN A 52 -6.24 3.69 2.89
CA GLN A 52 -6.19 4.17 4.28
C GLN A 52 -6.21 3.00 5.26
N LYS A 53 -7.00 1.97 4.97
CA LYS A 53 -7.05 0.73 5.75
C LYS A 53 -5.72 -0.01 5.70
N LEU A 54 -5.13 -0.11 4.51
CA LEU A 54 -3.83 -0.76 4.32
C LEU A 54 -2.73 -0.03 5.10
N LEU A 55 -2.67 1.30 5.02
CA LEU A 55 -1.71 2.09 5.81
C LEU A 55 -1.92 1.87 7.31
N THR A 56 -3.17 1.82 7.76
CA THR A 56 -3.51 1.56 9.17
C THR A 56 -3.18 0.14 9.61
N TYR A 57 -3.28 -0.84 8.71
CA TYR A 57 -2.92 -2.23 8.96
C TYR A 57 -1.43 -2.40 9.27
N PHE A 58 -0.58 -1.52 8.75
CA PHE A 58 0.87 -1.52 8.95
C PHE A 58 1.36 -0.51 10.01
N LEU A 59 0.46 0.11 10.79
CA LEU A 59 0.80 0.99 11.92
C LEU A 59 1.16 0.21 13.19
#